data_AF-A0A382KFI0-F1
#
_entry.id   AF-A0A382KFI0-F1
#
_cell.length_a   1.000
_cell.length_b   1.000
_cell.length_c   1.000
_cell.angle_alpha   90.00
_cell.angle_beta   90.00
_cell.angle_gamma   90.00
#
_symmetry.space_group_name_H-M   'P 1'
#
loop_
_entity.id
_entity.type
_entity.pdbx_description
1 polymer ?
#
loop_
_entity_poly.entity_id
_entity_poly.type
_entity_poly.pdbx_seq_one_letter_code
_entity_poly.pdbx_strand_id
1 'polypeptide(L)'
;MNASGAVYYNTHELLNGLMLDHYGNLHKRMKGYSQPLSEICELLEINKAKIISRLALYHIDGRLAGRNPIPPKGIEINPKWCGREILERNKKEDYKFFYDVCNHTFGKKIYCTRDPFEYALSWGIRNISGKFNVYTIEERIETHGQDAIYEIDLEFMEAKLEQYKRYLYWVTDNFPDAIEIKYEDIHSNIDLLLANLTGEDFDMRKDWGTSLQEYSTLLYKISLIYNPALRYSDNLVDYQKVLVHQKKLFSFGMPIKMNTLKDKRKKVINFSSCLDKYNTWAESTNEFSKIQDDEISERIAKENEIYELVD
;
A
#
# COMPACT_ATOMS: atom_id res chain seq x y z
N MET A 1 -5.26 -2.98 5.60
CA MET A 1 -6.15 -3.10 4.41
C MET A 1 -5.99 -4.41 3.66
N ASN A 2 -4.78 -4.82 3.27
CA ASN A 2 -4.66 -6.06 2.50
C ASN A 2 -5.18 -7.29 3.25
N ALA A 3 -5.11 -7.28 4.58
CA ALA A 3 -5.56 -8.35 5.47
C ALA A 3 -6.98 -8.14 6.05
N SER A 4 -7.95 -7.63 5.29
CA SER A 4 -9.33 -7.35 5.77
C SER A 4 -10.15 -8.59 6.21
N GLY A 5 -9.49 -9.74 6.42
CA GLY A 5 -10.05 -10.94 7.02
C GLY A 5 -11.05 -11.70 6.14
N ALA A 6 -11.86 -12.53 6.80
CA ALA A 6 -12.85 -13.38 6.15
C ALA A 6 -14.13 -12.65 5.70
N VAL A 7 -14.37 -11.41 6.17
CA VAL A 7 -15.65 -10.70 5.96
C VAL A 7 -15.64 -9.85 4.68
N TYR A 8 -14.48 -9.28 4.32
CA TYR A 8 -14.36 -8.33 3.22
C TYR A 8 -13.56 -8.91 2.05
N TYR A 9 -13.95 -8.54 0.84
CA TYR A 9 -13.19 -8.81 -0.38
C TYR A 9 -12.29 -7.61 -0.69
N ASN A 10 -10.98 -7.86 -0.70
CA ASN A 10 -10.01 -6.84 -1.05
C ASN A 10 -9.97 -6.63 -2.57
N THR A 11 -10.36 -5.42 -2.98
CA THR A 11 -10.37 -4.95 -4.38
C THR A 11 -9.33 -3.85 -4.59
N HIS A 12 -8.24 -3.85 -3.80
CA HIS A 12 -7.12 -2.94 -3.95
C HIS A 12 -6.60 -2.92 -5.39
N GLU A 13 -6.34 -1.73 -5.92
CA GLU A 13 -6.02 -1.52 -7.34
C GLU A 13 -7.19 -1.89 -8.27
N LEU A 14 -8.39 -1.43 -7.94
CA LEU A 14 -9.63 -1.78 -8.62
C LEU A 14 -9.59 -1.58 -10.16
N LEU A 15 -8.77 -0.64 -10.64
CA LEU A 15 -8.62 -0.32 -12.07
C LEU A 15 -7.75 -1.33 -12.84
N ASN A 16 -7.08 -2.26 -12.12
CA ASN A 16 -6.20 -3.28 -12.69
C ASN A 16 -6.94 -4.56 -13.10
N GLY A 17 -8.26 -4.61 -12.95
CA GLY A 17 -9.08 -5.75 -13.36
C GLY A 17 -9.87 -6.38 -12.22
N LEU A 18 -11.17 -6.53 -12.44
CA LEU A 18 -12.15 -7.09 -11.52
C LEU A 18 -12.99 -8.17 -12.20
N MET A 19 -13.58 -9.03 -11.38
CA MET A 19 -14.50 -10.08 -11.81
C MET A 19 -15.39 -10.54 -10.66
N LEU A 20 -16.58 -11.05 -10.97
CA LEU A 20 -17.42 -11.75 -10.01
C LEU A 20 -17.05 -13.24 -9.93
N ASP A 21 -17.07 -13.80 -8.72
CA ASP A 21 -17.11 -15.25 -8.55
C ASP A 21 -18.50 -15.82 -8.88
N HIS A 22 -18.66 -17.14 -8.78
CA HIS A 22 -19.94 -17.81 -9.08
C HIS A 22 -21.06 -17.49 -8.09
N TYR A 23 -20.76 -16.82 -6.96
CA TYR A 23 -21.74 -16.33 -6.00
C TYR A 23 -22.10 -14.85 -6.22
N GLY A 24 -21.44 -14.16 -7.17
CA GLY A 24 -21.62 -12.74 -7.41
C GLY A 24 -20.79 -11.84 -6.50
N ASN A 25 -19.71 -12.36 -5.90
CA ASN A 25 -18.78 -11.57 -5.09
C ASN A 25 -17.65 -11.03 -5.96
N LEU A 26 -17.43 -9.72 -5.86
CA LEU A 26 -16.37 -9.04 -6.59
C LEU A 26 -15.00 -9.38 -6.00
N HIS A 27 -14.08 -9.79 -6.87
CA HIS A 27 -12.70 -10.04 -6.52
C HIS A 27 -11.76 -9.54 -7.61
N LYS A 28 -10.48 -9.40 -7.25
CA LYS A 28 -9.43 -8.94 -8.16
C LYS A 28 -9.11 -10.02 -9.19
N ARG A 29 -9.04 -9.63 -10.46
CA ARG A 29 -8.52 -10.45 -11.57
C ARG A 29 -7.69 -9.56 -12.50
N MET A 30 -6.38 -9.63 -12.38
CA MET A 30 -5.45 -8.77 -13.12
C MET A 30 -5.69 -8.86 -14.63
N LYS A 31 -6.03 -7.71 -15.22
CA LYS A 31 -6.19 -7.45 -16.65
C LYS A 31 -5.36 -6.23 -17.10
N GLY A 32 -4.45 -5.75 -16.24
CA GLY A 32 -3.82 -4.43 -16.43
C GLY A 32 -4.88 -3.33 -16.54
N TYR A 33 -4.60 -2.28 -17.31
CA TYR A 33 -5.58 -1.22 -17.59
C TYR A 33 -6.44 -1.50 -18.84
N SER A 34 -6.58 -2.77 -19.23
CA SER A 34 -7.34 -3.15 -20.42
C SER A 34 -8.85 -3.26 -20.20
N GLN A 35 -9.30 -3.49 -18.95
CA GLN A 35 -10.73 -3.53 -18.63
C GLN A 35 -11.34 -2.11 -18.75
N PRO A 36 -12.41 -1.89 -19.53
CA PRO A 36 -13.10 -0.60 -19.61
C PRO A 36 -13.60 -0.12 -18.26
N LEU A 37 -13.62 1.20 -18.06
CA LEU A 37 -14.12 1.80 -16.83
C LEU A 37 -15.62 1.53 -16.62
N SER A 38 -16.39 1.51 -17.70
CA SER A 38 -17.82 1.16 -17.66
C SER A 38 -18.06 -0.28 -17.17
N GLU A 39 -17.24 -1.24 -17.61
CA GLU A 39 -17.31 -2.63 -17.13
C GLU A 39 -16.96 -2.71 -15.64
N ILE A 40 -15.97 -1.94 -15.18
CA ILE A 40 -15.61 -1.86 -13.77
C ILE A 40 -16.77 -1.30 -12.94
N CYS A 41 -17.42 -0.22 -13.40
CA CYS A 41 -18.58 0.36 -12.72
C CYS A 41 -19.74 -0.63 -12.63
N GLU A 42 -20.08 -1.30 -13.73
CA GLU A 42 -21.15 -2.32 -13.75
C GLU A 42 -20.87 -3.44 -12.73
N LEU A 43 -19.62 -3.94 -12.69
CA LEU A 43 -19.20 -4.97 -11.73
C LEU A 43 -19.29 -4.50 -10.27
N LEU A 44 -19.01 -3.22 -10.00
CA LEU A 44 -19.16 -2.62 -8.67
C LEU A 44 -20.63 -2.54 -8.25
N GLU A 45 -21.53 -2.16 -9.16
CA GLU A 45 -22.96 -2.01 -8.88
C GLU A 45 -23.67 -3.34 -8.62
N ILE A 46 -23.31 -4.40 -9.35
CA ILE A 46 -23.95 -5.72 -9.21
C ILE A 46 -23.29 -6.63 -8.15
N ASN A 47 -22.22 -6.16 -7.52
CA ASN A 47 -21.49 -6.90 -6.50
C ASN A 47 -22.35 -7.17 -5.25
N LYS A 48 -22.24 -8.39 -4.71
CA LYS A 48 -22.95 -8.80 -3.49
C LYS A 48 -22.08 -8.84 -2.23
N ALA A 49 -20.76 -8.74 -2.36
CA ALA A 49 -19.84 -8.83 -1.23
C ALA A 49 -19.65 -7.48 -0.53
N LYS A 50 -19.30 -7.51 0.76
CA LYS A 50 -18.67 -6.37 1.40
C LYS A 50 -17.27 -6.20 0.80
N ILE A 51 -17.03 -5.11 0.07
CA ILE A 51 -15.75 -4.83 -0.59
C ILE A 51 -14.99 -3.73 0.14
N ILE A 52 -13.67 -3.79 0.06
CA ILE A 52 -12.78 -2.73 0.51
C ILE A 52 -11.74 -2.44 -0.56
N SER A 53 -11.43 -1.17 -0.78
CA SER A 53 -10.35 -0.73 -1.66
C SER A 53 -9.70 0.54 -1.11
N ARG A 54 -8.40 0.70 -1.37
CA ARG A 54 -7.70 1.97 -1.10
C ARG A 54 -7.84 2.88 -2.30
N LEU A 55 -8.25 4.12 -2.07
CA LEU A 55 -8.17 5.18 -3.09
C LEU A 55 -6.72 5.38 -3.54
N ALA A 56 -6.46 5.20 -4.84
CA ALA A 56 -5.11 5.07 -5.37
C ALA A 56 -4.95 5.80 -6.72
N LEU A 57 -4.72 7.11 -6.67
CA LEU A 57 -4.59 7.98 -7.86
C LEU A 57 -3.56 7.50 -8.88
N TYR A 58 -2.47 6.87 -8.43
CA TYR A 58 -1.44 6.37 -9.34
C TYR A 58 -1.96 5.32 -10.34
N HIS A 59 -3.07 4.64 -10.07
CA HIS A 59 -3.71 3.77 -11.07
C HIS A 59 -4.42 4.54 -12.18
N ILE A 60 -5.04 5.66 -11.84
CA ILE A 60 -5.64 6.58 -12.82
C ILE A 60 -4.53 7.19 -13.68
N ASP A 61 -3.47 7.69 -13.04
CA ASP A 61 -2.29 8.20 -13.75
C ASP A 61 -1.64 7.15 -14.66
N GLY A 62 -1.56 5.91 -14.20
CA GLY A 62 -1.03 4.80 -14.98
C GLY A 62 -1.88 4.53 -16.21
N ARG A 63 -3.20 4.45 -16.01
CA ARG A 63 -4.21 4.22 -17.04
C ARG A 63 -4.20 5.30 -18.12
N LEU A 64 -4.12 6.58 -17.73
CA LEU A 64 -4.09 7.74 -18.63
C LEU A 64 -2.75 7.89 -19.36
N ALA A 65 -1.65 7.47 -18.74
CA ALA A 65 -0.32 7.49 -19.35
C ALA A 65 -0.03 6.27 -20.22
N GLY A 66 -0.92 5.26 -20.26
CA GLY A 66 -0.69 4.00 -20.96
C GLY A 66 0.44 3.16 -20.36
N ARG A 67 0.83 3.46 -19.11
CA ARG A 67 1.77 2.63 -18.34
C ARG A 67 1.00 1.43 -17.86
N ASN A 68 1.49 0.21 -18.03
CA ASN A 68 0.85 -0.92 -17.35
C ASN A 68 1.27 -0.98 -15.88
N PRO A 69 0.38 -1.47 -14.99
CA PRO A 69 0.81 -1.79 -13.63
C PRO A 69 1.95 -2.79 -13.72
N ILE A 70 3.07 -2.50 -13.06
CA ILE A 70 4.22 -3.41 -13.02
C ILE A 70 3.71 -4.69 -12.34
N PRO A 71 3.66 -5.83 -13.04
CA PRO A 71 3.21 -7.06 -12.43
C PRO A 71 4.18 -7.45 -11.31
N PRO A 72 3.71 -8.07 -10.21
CA PRO A 72 4.58 -8.80 -9.31
C PRO A 72 5.52 -9.74 -10.08
N LYS A 73 6.73 -9.96 -9.55
CA LYS A 73 7.73 -10.86 -10.14
C LYS A 73 7.09 -12.22 -10.45
N GLY A 74 7.18 -12.67 -11.70
CA GLY A 74 6.63 -13.95 -12.17
C GLY A 74 5.28 -13.89 -12.88
N ILE A 75 4.65 -12.71 -13.03
CA ILE A 75 3.46 -12.54 -13.88
C ILE A 75 3.89 -11.92 -15.21
N GLU A 76 3.73 -12.67 -16.31
CA GLU A 76 3.94 -12.15 -17.66
C GLU A 76 2.84 -11.14 -18.02
N ILE A 77 3.25 -9.94 -18.48
CA ILE A 77 2.32 -8.96 -19.02
C ILE A 77 1.80 -9.51 -20.34
N ASN A 78 0.48 -9.68 -20.44
CA ASN A 78 -0.12 -9.99 -21.73
C ASN A 78 0.10 -8.79 -22.68
N PRO A 79 0.78 -8.94 -23.84
CA PRO A 79 1.05 -7.83 -24.75
C PRO A 79 -0.22 -7.10 -25.21
N LYS A 80 -1.37 -7.80 -25.19
CA LYS A 80 -2.68 -7.23 -25.50
C LYS A 80 -3.12 -6.15 -24.51
N TRP A 81 -2.50 -6.05 -23.33
CA TRP A 81 -2.78 -4.98 -22.36
C TRP A 81 -2.08 -3.66 -22.69
N CYS A 82 -1.19 -3.63 -23.69
CA CYS A 82 -0.35 -2.46 -24.03
C CYS A 82 -0.76 -1.77 -25.35
N GLY A 83 -1.93 -2.10 -25.91
CA GLY A 83 -2.33 -1.59 -27.22
C GLY A 83 -2.58 -0.07 -27.21
N ARG A 84 -2.14 0.63 -28.27
CA ARG A 84 -2.45 2.06 -28.49
C ARG A 84 -3.94 2.36 -28.40
N GLU A 85 -4.77 1.44 -28.89
CA GLU A 85 -6.24 1.52 -28.83
C GLU A 85 -6.77 1.58 -27.39
N ILE A 86 -6.17 0.80 -26.47
CA ILE A 86 -6.54 0.80 -25.05
C ILE A 86 -6.21 2.15 -24.43
N LEU A 87 -5.04 2.70 -24.71
CA LEU A 87 -4.65 4.03 -24.22
C LEU A 87 -5.62 5.12 -24.70
N GLU A 88 -5.94 5.13 -25.98
CA GLU A 88 -6.84 6.13 -26.55
C GLU A 88 -8.28 5.98 -26.05
N ARG A 89 -8.74 4.76 -25.77
CA ARG A 89 -10.00 4.54 -25.03
C ARG A 89 -9.90 5.11 -23.62
N ASN A 90 -8.87 4.74 -22.87
CA ASN A 90 -8.69 5.10 -21.46
C ASN A 90 -8.64 6.61 -21.22
N LYS A 91 -8.11 7.40 -22.18
CA LYS A 91 -8.10 8.87 -22.12
C LYS A 91 -9.48 9.51 -22.36
N LYS A 92 -10.41 8.79 -23.01
CA LYS A 92 -11.75 9.27 -23.35
C LYS A 92 -12.83 8.81 -22.36
N GLU A 93 -12.49 7.95 -21.42
CA GLU A 93 -13.41 7.47 -20.39
C GLU A 93 -13.76 8.57 -19.38
N ASP A 94 -14.97 8.50 -18.84
CA ASP A 94 -15.45 9.43 -17.82
C ASP A 94 -15.06 8.96 -16.42
N TYR A 95 -13.97 9.53 -15.89
CA TYR A 95 -13.51 9.24 -14.53
C TYR A 95 -14.39 9.87 -13.46
N LYS A 96 -15.14 10.93 -13.78
CA LYS A 96 -16.07 11.52 -12.82
C LYS A 96 -17.22 10.56 -12.55
N PHE A 97 -17.81 9.98 -13.60
CA PHE A 97 -18.80 8.92 -13.45
C PHE A 97 -18.29 7.75 -12.60
N PHE A 98 -17.03 7.35 -12.80
CA PHE A 98 -16.41 6.32 -11.97
C PHE A 98 -16.28 6.71 -10.49
N TYR A 99 -15.89 7.96 -10.20
CA TYR A 99 -15.84 8.45 -8.81
C TYR A 99 -17.23 8.46 -8.19
N ASP A 100 -18.26 8.87 -8.94
CA ASP A 100 -19.65 8.87 -8.49
C ASP A 100 -20.13 7.45 -8.14
N VAL A 101 -19.82 6.46 -8.98
CA VAL A 101 -20.09 5.04 -8.69
C VAL A 101 -19.36 4.58 -7.44
N CYS A 102 -18.07 4.90 -7.29
CA CYS A 102 -17.33 4.58 -6.07
C CYS A 102 -17.94 5.24 -4.82
N ASN A 103 -18.37 6.50 -4.93
CA ASN A 103 -19.02 7.23 -3.84
C ASN A 103 -20.34 6.57 -3.41
N HIS A 104 -21.08 6.00 -4.36
CA HIS A 104 -22.34 5.31 -4.11
C HIS A 104 -22.18 3.87 -3.60
N THR A 105 -21.26 3.09 -4.19
CA THR A 105 -21.11 1.66 -3.89
C THR A 105 -20.37 1.39 -2.59
N PHE A 106 -19.34 2.18 -2.26
CA PHE A 106 -18.54 1.94 -1.07
C PHE A 106 -19.16 2.61 0.16
N GLY A 107 -19.70 1.79 1.08
CA GLY A 107 -20.28 2.27 2.34
C GLY A 107 -19.27 2.99 3.25
N LYS A 108 -17.97 2.65 3.15
CA LYS A 108 -16.87 3.42 3.72
C LYS A 108 -15.75 3.52 2.69
N LYS A 109 -15.26 4.74 2.49
CA LYS A 109 -14.13 5.03 1.61
C LYS A 109 -12.96 5.44 2.48
N ILE A 110 -11.77 4.98 2.11
CA ILE A 110 -10.57 5.21 2.91
C ILE A 110 -9.42 5.62 2.01
N TYR A 111 -8.62 6.54 2.52
CA TYR A 111 -7.36 6.96 1.91
C TYR A 111 -6.27 6.95 2.97
N CYS A 112 -5.03 6.73 2.54
CA CYS A 112 -3.90 6.66 3.45
C CYS A 112 -3.03 7.89 3.32
N THR A 113 -2.81 8.59 4.41
CA THR A 113 -1.81 9.64 4.52
C THR A 113 -0.55 9.10 5.18
N ARG A 114 0.57 9.74 4.92
CA ARG A 114 1.87 9.43 5.50
C ARG A 114 2.64 10.74 5.62
N ASP A 115 3.60 10.80 6.53
CA ASP A 115 4.63 11.84 6.48
C ASP A 115 5.23 11.95 5.05
N PRO A 116 5.16 13.13 4.39
CA PRO A 116 5.54 13.24 2.99
C PRO A 116 7.04 13.04 2.75
N PHE A 117 7.88 13.44 3.69
CA PHE A 117 9.34 13.19 3.62
C PHE A 117 9.63 11.69 3.62
N GLU A 118 9.05 10.95 4.57
CA GLU A 118 9.16 9.50 4.63
C GLU A 118 8.56 8.79 3.42
N TYR A 119 7.45 9.31 2.88
CA TYR A 119 6.84 8.83 1.66
C TYR A 119 7.81 8.96 0.48
N ALA A 120 8.38 10.15 0.28
CA ALA A 120 9.28 10.43 -0.83
C ALA A 120 10.59 9.63 -0.71
N LEU A 121 11.18 9.53 0.49
CA LEU A 121 12.32 8.64 0.75
C LEU A 121 12.00 7.18 0.42
N SER A 122 10.84 6.68 0.85
CA SER A 122 10.42 5.31 0.52
C SER A 122 10.31 5.10 -0.99
N TRP A 123 9.86 6.08 -1.76
CA TRP A 123 9.85 5.99 -3.21
C TRP A 123 11.23 6.09 -3.84
N GLY A 124 12.11 6.93 -3.32
CA GLY A 124 13.50 7.00 -3.76
C GLY A 124 14.21 5.64 -3.62
N ILE A 125 14.06 4.99 -2.46
CA ILE A 125 14.60 3.64 -2.22
C ILE A 125 14.01 2.63 -3.22
N ARG A 126 12.70 2.70 -3.48
CA ARG A 126 12.02 1.82 -4.46
C ARG A 126 12.51 2.03 -5.89
N ASN A 127 12.86 3.25 -6.26
CA ASN A 127 13.40 3.57 -7.58
C ASN A 127 14.72 2.85 -7.84
N ILE A 128 15.51 2.67 -6.77
CA ILE A 128 16.82 2.00 -6.81
C ILE A 128 16.64 0.47 -6.66
N SER A 129 15.86 0.03 -5.67
CA SER A 129 15.72 -1.40 -5.36
C SER A 129 14.82 -2.15 -6.35
N GLY A 130 13.93 -1.45 -7.06
CA GLY A 130 12.92 -2.05 -7.94
C GLY A 130 11.82 -2.83 -7.20
N LYS A 131 11.76 -2.77 -5.87
CA LYS A 131 10.86 -3.59 -5.03
C LYS A 131 9.79 -2.75 -4.35
N PHE A 132 8.52 -3.01 -4.65
CA PHE A 132 7.39 -2.28 -4.07
C PHE A 132 7.01 -2.77 -2.67
N ASN A 133 6.98 -4.09 -2.50
CA ASN A 133 6.72 -4.83 -1.27
C ASN A 133 7.59 -6.08 -1.29
N VAL A 134 7.82 -6.64 -0.10
CA VAL A 134 8.49 -7.94 0.09
C VAL A 134 7.58 -8.83 0.91
N TYR A 135 7.48 -10.11 0.55
CA TYR A 135 6.52 -11.05 1.16
C TYR A 135 7.19 -12.23 1.87
N THR A 136 8.50 -12.41 1.68
CA THR A 136 9.28 -13.40 2.43
C THR A 136 10.48 -12.76 3.11
N ILE A 137 11.01 -13.45 4.12
CA ILE A 137 12.17 -12.99 4.88
C ILE A 137 13.41 -12.93 3.96
N GLU A 138 13.59 -13.94 3.12
CA GLU A 138 14.71 -14.05 2.17
C GLU A 138 14.67 -12.88 1.19
N GLU A 139 13.49 -12.59 0.61
CA GLU A 139 13.32 -11.46 -0.32
C GLU A 139 13.64 -10.13 0.37
N ARG A 140 13.24 -9.95 1.63
CA ARG A 140 13.55 -8.73 2.38
C ARG A 140 15.05 -8.60 2.66
N ILE A 141 15.74 -9.69 3.00
CA ILE A 141 17.19 -9.69 3.22
C ILE A 141 17.93 -9.36 1.92
N GLU A 142 17.55 -10.01 0.82
CA GLU A 142 18.13 -9.75 -0.51
C GLU A 142 17.98 -8.27 -0.92
N THR A 143 16.82 -7.67 -0.61
CA THR A 143 16.50 -6.31 -1.04
C THR A 143 17.01 -5.21 -0.09
N HIS A 144 16.91 -5.46 1.22
CA HIS A 144 17.05 -4.46 2.29
C HIS A 144 17.91 -4.95 3.45
N GLY A 145 18.80 -5.91 3.21
CA GLY A 145 19.76 -6.41 4.19
C GLY A 145 20.68 -5.34 4.79
N GLN A 146 21.58 -5.75 5.67
CA GLN A 146 22.44 -4.81 6.43
C GLN A 146 23.38 -4.00 5.52
N ASP A 147 23.84 -4.58 4.42
CA ASP A 147 24.78 -3.97 3.48
C ASP A 147 24.10 -3.08 2.43
N ALA A 148 22.76 -2.99 2.46
CA ALA A 148 22.03 -2.20 1.49
C ALA A 148 22.20 -0.70 1.77
N ILE A 149 22.68 0.04 0.77
CA ILE A 149 22.92 1.47 0.82
C ILE A 149 22.26 2.12 -0.40
N TYR A 150 21.73 3.33 -0.23
CA TYR A 150 20.95 4.04 -1.24
C TYR A 150 21.43 5.48 -1.39
N GLU A 151 21.66 5.91 -2.62
CA GLU A 151 21.83 7.33 -2.98
C GLU A 151 20.58 7.79 -3.72
N ILE A 152 19.80 8.66 -3.09
CA ILE A 152 18.48 9.06 -3.61
C ILE A 152 18.62 10.16 -4.64
N ASP A 153 18.00 9.96 -5.80
CA ASP A 153 17.78 11.02 -6.79
C ASP A 153 16.82 12.08 -6.22
N LEU A 154 17.34 13.29 -6.03
CA LEU A 154 16.62 14.41 -5.42
C LEU A 154 15.50 14.97 -6.32
N GLU A 155 15.66 14.92 -7.64
CA GLU A 155 14.63 15.37 -8.58
C GLU A 155 13.47 14.37 -8.59
N PHE A 156 13.79 13.08 -8.60
CA PHE A 156 12.78 12.03 -8.47
C PHE A 156 12.04 12.13 -7.12
N MET A 157 12.75 12.41 -6.03
CA MET A 157 12.14 12.59 -4.71
C MET A 157 11.16 13.76 -4.70
N GLU A 158 11.53 14.92 -5.25
CA GLU A 158 10.65 16.09 -5.35
C GLU A 158 9.41 15.80 -6.22
N ALA A 159 9.58 15.12 -7.36
CA ALA A 159 8.45 14.69 -8.18
C ALA A 159 7.46 13.78 -7.41
N LYS A 160 7.94 13.02 -6.42
CA LYS A 160 7.10 12.21 -5.53
C LYS A 160 6.37 13.02 -4.48
N LEU A 161 6.97 14.10 -3.99
CA LEU A 161 6.29 15.05 -3.11
C LEU A 161 5.13 15.75 -3.85
N GLU A 162 5.37 16.21 -5.09
CA GLU A 162 4.32 16.77 -5.95
C GLU A 162 3.21 15.77 -6.25
N GLN A 163 3.57 14.51 -6.54
CA GLN A 163 2.59 13.45 -6.72
C GLN A 163 1.75 13.21 -5.46
N TYR A 164 2.36 13.26 -4.27
CA TYR A 164 1.67 13.09 -3.00
C TYR A 164 0.71 14.26 -2.72
N LYS A 165 1.16 15.51 -2.93
CA LYS A 165 0.30 16.70 -2.82
C LYS A 165 -0.92 16.59 -3.73
N ARG A 166 -0.72 16.26 -5.01
CA ARG A 166 -1.82 16.06 -5.97
C ARG A 166 -2.78 14.94 -5.55
N TYR A 167 -2.26 13.86 -4.94
CA TYR A 167 -3.09 12.80 -4.39
C TYR A 167 -4.02 13.30 -3.29
N LEU A 168 -3.54 14.13 -2.37
CA LEU A 168 -4.38 14.69 -1.31
C LEU A 168 -5.52 15.53 -1.88
N TYR A 169 -5.22 16.46 -2.80
CA TYR A 169 -6.25 17.26 -3.48
C TYR A 169 -7.25 16.40 -4.24
N TRP A 170 -6.78 15.40 -4.98
CA TRP A 170 -7.67 14.50 -5.70
C TRP A 170 -8.62 13.75 -4.76
N VAL A 171 -8.16 13.32 -3.58
CA VAL A 171 -9.05 12.70 -2.59
C VAL A 171 -10.07 13.71 -2.07
N THR A 172 -9.63 14.89 -1.63
CA THR A 172 -10.54 15.89 -1.05
C THR A 172 -11.62 16.35 -2.03
N ASP A 173 -11.26 16.48 -3.31
CA ASP A 173 -12.16 16.99 -4.33
C ASP A 173 -13.17 15.95 -4.82
N ASN A 174 -12.81 14.67 -4.81
CA ASN A 174 -13.61 13.60 -5.43
C ASN A 174 -14.25 12.63 -4.42
N PHE A 175 -13.74 12.58 -3.18
CA PHE A 175 -14.19 11.69 -2.12
C PHE A 175 -14.25 12.43 -0.76
N PRO A 176 -15.09 13.47 -0.63
CA PRO A 176 -15.09 14.37 0.54
C PRO A 176 -15.49 13.68 1.84
N ASP A 177 -16.17 12.53 1.79
CA ASP A 177 -16.55 11.70 2.94
C ASP A 177 -15.58 10.53 3.19
N ALA A 178 -14.43 10.49 2.50
CA ALA A 178 -13.43 9.46 2.73
C ALA A 178 -12.76 9.64 4.10
N ILE A 179 -12.58 8.53 4.79
CA ILE A 179 -11.93 8.46 6.10
C ILE A 179 -10.42 8.47 5.90
N GLU A 180 -9.75 9.42 6.52
CA GLU A 180 -8.29 9.47 6.59
C GLU A 180 -7.77 8.35 7.50
N ILE A 181 -6.78 7.59 7.00
CA ILE A 181 -6.00 6.65 7.80
C ILE A 181 -4.53 7.07 7.74
N LYS A 182 -3.97 7.48 8.87
CA LYS A 182 -2.54 7.78 8.96
C LYS A 182 -1.74 6.48 8.91
N TYR A 183 -0.71 6.45 8.09
CA TYR A 183 0.13 5.27 7.90
C TYR A 183 0.73 4.79 9.22
N GLU A 184 1.08 5.71 10.10
CA GLU A 184 1.66 5.48 11.43
C GLU A 184 0.70 4.69 12.34
N ASP A 185 -0.61 4.94 12.26
CA ASP A 185 -1.63 4.21 13.02
C ASP A 185 -1.77 2.75 12.53
N ILE A 186 -1.48 2.51 11.25
CA ILE A 186 -1.42 1.16 10.67
C ILE A 186 -0.19 0.39 11.19
N HIS A 187 0.82 1.03 11.78
CA HIS A 187 1.96 0.31 12.36
C HIS A 187 1.87 0.13 13.87
N SER A 188 1.00 0.84 14.57
CA SER A 188 0.94 0.78 16.05
C SER A 188 -0.29 0.06 16.59
N ASN A 189 -1.41 0.00 15.85
CA ASN A 189 -2.64 -0.60 16.36
C ASN A 189 -3.55 -1.16 15.24
N ILE A 190 -3.02 -2.09 14.44
CA ILE A 190 -3.70 -2.67 13.27
C ILE A 190 -5.09 -3.22 13.62
N ASP A 191 -5.19 -4.02 14.68
CA ASP A 191 -6.41 -4.74 15.05
C ASP A 191 -7.53 -3.77 15.43
N LEU A 192 -7.26 -2.77 16.29
CA LEU A 192 -8.24 -1.75 16.68
C LEU A 192 -8.65 -0.88 15.48
N LEU A 193 -7.68 -0.50 14.64
CA LEU A 193 -7.95 0.29 13.44
C LEU A 193 -8.90 -0.46 12.50
N LEU A 194 -8.65 -1.74 12.25
CA LEU A 194 -9.53 -2.57 11.43
C LEU A 194 -10.91 -2.75 12.08
N ALA A 195 -10.97 -2.97 13.39
CA ALA A 195 -12.24 -3.07 14.11
C ALA A 195 -13.08 -1.80 13.97
N ASN A 196 -12.49 -0.62 14.16
CA ASN A 196 -13.17 0.67 14.00
C ASN A 196 -13.64 0.91 12.55
N LEU A 197 -12.82 0.54 11.57
CA LEU A 197 -13.16 0.71 10.16
C LEU A 197 -14.27 -0.23 9.71
N THR A 198 -14.31 -1.44 10.23
CA THR A 198 -15.22 -2.49 9.72
C THR A 198 -16.46 -2.70 10.57
N GLY A 199 -16.42 -2.31 11.85
CA GLY A 199 -17.43 -2.63 12.86
C GLY A 199 -17.38 -4.10 13.33
N GLU A 200 -16.38 -4.88 12.91
CA GLU A 200 -16.22 -6.28 13.28
C GLU A 200 -15.12 -6.43 14.33
N ASP A 201 -15.23 -7.42 15.22
CA ASP A 201 -14.14 -7.74 16.14
C ASP A 201 -13.01 -8.43 15.36
N PHE A 202 -11.94 -7.69 15.12
CA PHE A 202 -10.73 -8.16 14.42
C PHE A 202 -9.66 -8.68 15.39
N ASP A 203 -10.00 -8.96 16.66
CA ASP A 203 -9.05 -9.55 17.60
C ASP A 203 -8.68 -10.98 17.20
N MET A 204 -7.60 -11.08 16.41
CA MET A 204 -7.11 -12.34 15.89
C MET A 204 -6.53 -13.27 16.95
N ARG A 205 -6.34 -12.80 18.19
CA ARG A 205 -5.81 -13.63 19.28
C ARG A 205 -6.73 -14.79 19.60
N LYS A 206 -8.04 -14.63 19.44
CA LYS A 206 -9.03 -15.69 19.69
C LYS A 206 -8.85 -16.90 18.76
N ASP A 207 -8.58 -16.62 17.49
CA ASP A 207 -8.50 -17.66 16.47
C ASP A 207 -7.06 -18.17 16.28
N TRP A 208 -6.05 -17.30 16.45
CA TRP A 208 -4.66 -17.61 16.06
C TRP A 208 -3.66 -17.52 17.21
N GLY A 209 -4.09 -17.10 18.40
CA GLY A 209 -3.20 -16.91 19.55
C GLY A 209 -2.29 -15.68 19.45
N THR A 210 -2.41 -14.86 18.41
CA THR A 210 -1.66 -13.62 18.22
C THR A 210 -2.48 -12.58 17.44
N SER A 211 -2.25 -11.30 17.70
CA SER A 211 -2.83 -10.16 16.98
C SER A 211 -2.12 -9.91 15.64
N LEU A 212 -2.76 -9.14 14.74
CA LEU A 212 -2.12 -8.73 13.48
C LEU A 212 -0.91 -7.81 13.74
N GLN A 213 -1.01 -6.94 14.75
CA GLN A 213 0.08 -6.07 15.18
C GLN A 213 1.31 -6.87 15.63
N GLU A 214 1.12 -7.84 16.53
CA GLU A 214 2.20 -8.71 17.03
C GLU A 214 2.83 -9.49 15.88
N TYR A 215 2.02 -10.07 15.00
CA TYR A 215 2.54 -10.81 13.85
C TYR A 215 3.34 -9.94 12.89
N SER A 216 2.85 -8.76 12.53
CA SER A 216 3.57 -7.82 11.63
C SER A 216 4.92 -7.41 12.23
N THR A 217 4.93 -7.12 13.53
CA THR A 217 6.12 -6.78 14.31
C THR A 217 7.11 -7.94 14.35
N LEU A 218 6.62 -9.15 14.61
CA LEU A 218 7.42 -10.38 14.67
C LEU A 218 8.05 -10.72 13.32
N LEU A 219 7.30 -10.64 12.22
CA LEU A 219 7.82 -10.86 10.86
C LEU A 219 8.97 -9.90 10.55
N TYR A 220 8.81 -8.62 10.88
CA TYR A 220 9.88 -7.64 10.69
C TYR A 220 11.11 -7.98 11.55
N LYS A 221 10.94 -8.27 12.84
CA LYS A 221 12.05 -8.61 13.75
C LYS A 221 12.81 -9.86 13.30
N ILE A 222 12.08 -10.93 12.99
CA ILE A 222 12.64 -12.17 12.46
C ILE A 222 13.49 -11.89 11.21
N SER A 223 12.99 -11.02 10.32
CA SER A 223 13.73 -10.68 9.10
C SER A 223 15.05 -9.93 9.34
N LEU A 224 15.30 -9.46 10.57
CA LEU A 224 16.58 -8.89 10.99
C LEU A 224 17.54 -9.94 11.57
N ILE A 225 17.02 -11.04 12.14
CA ILE A 225 17.78 -12.05 12.90
C ILE A 225 17.75 -13.43 12.20
N TYR A 226 17.37 -13.47 10.92
CA TYR A 226 17.01 -14.69 10.19
C TYR A 226 17.95 -15.86 10.45
N ASN A 227 17.38 -16.93 10.98
CA ASN A 227 18.01 -18.23 11.12
C ASN A 227 17.13 -19.27 10.42
N PRO A 228 17.59 -19.92 9.34
CA PRO A 228 16.83 -20.93 8.60
C PRO A 228 16.33 -22.11 9.46
N ALA A 229 16.93 -22.33 10.64
CA ALA A 229 16.55 -23.41 11.56
C ALA A 229 15.31 -23.08 12.42
N LEU A 230 14.91 -21.82 12.51
CA LEU A 230 13.76 -21.39 13.30
C LEU A 230 12.50 -21.52 12.44
N ARG A 231 11.76 -22.61 12.62
CA ARG A 231 10.46 -22.83 11.97
C ARG A 231 9.45 -21.84 12.55
N TYR A 232 9.13 -20.80 11.79
CA TYR A 232 8.18 -19.75 12.17
C TYR A 232 6.74 -20.28 12.25
N SER A 233 5.83 -19.58 12.93
CA SER A 233 4.48 -20.08 13.23
C SER A 233 3.65 -20.41 11.99
N ASP A 234 3.34 -21.70 11.79
CA ASP A 234 2.64 -22.21 10.60
C ASP A 234 1.18 -21.71 10.52
N ASN A 235 0.50 -21.51 11.66
CA ASN A 235 -0.94 -21.23 11.70
C ASN A 235 -1.37 -19.97 10.93
N LEU A 236 -0.65 -18.85 11.07
CA LEU A 236 -1.01 -17.60 10.40
C LEU A 236 -0.62 -17.60 8.92
N VAL A 237 0.48 -18.27 8.58
CA VAL A 237 0.86 -18.51 7.18
C VAL A 237 -0.20 -19.36 6.49
N ASP A 238 -0.66 -20.43 7.14
CA ASP A 238 -1.69 -21.31 6.62
C ASP A 238 -3.05 -20.61 6.50
N TYR A 239 -3.40 -19.76 7.47
CA TYR A 239 -4.59 -18.93 7.35
C TYR A 239 -4.52 -17.94 6.18
N GLN A 240 -3.37 -17.29 5.95
CA GLN A 240 -3.20 -16.45 4.76
C GLN A 240 -3.39 -17.25 3.46
N LYS A 241 -2.89 -18.49 3.39
CA LYS A 241 -3.14 -19.38 2.24
C LYS A 241 -4.64 -19.67 2.06
N VAL A 242 -5.39 -19.88 3.16
CA VAL A 242 -6.85 -20.06 3.11
C VAL A 242 -7.53 -18.82 2.54
N LEU A 243 -7.18 -17.61 3.01
CA LEU A 243 -7.76 -16.36 2.49
C LEU A 243 -7.43 -16.11 1.02
N VAL A 244 -6.21 -16.45 0.59
CA VAL A 244 -5.80 -16.40 -0.82
C VAL A 244 -6.63 -17.37 -1.65
N HIS A 245 -6.82 -18.61 -1.18
CA HIS A 245 -7.64 -19.61 -1.86
C HIS A 245 -9.10 -19.15 -1.97
N GLN A 246 -9.62 -18.49 -0.94
CA GLN A 246 -10.96 -17.90 -0.92
C GLN A 246 -11.06 -16.57 -1.72
N LYS A 247 -9.98 -16.10 -2.34
CA LYS A 247 -9.90 -14.83 -3.09
C LYS A 247 -10.20 -13.57 -2.28
N LYS A 248 -10.02 -13.64 -0.96
CA LYS A 248 -10.21 -12.51 -0.02
C LYS A 248 -8.93 -11.73 0.22
N LEU A 249 -7.78 -12.37 -0.03
CA LEU A 249 -6.44 -11.78 0.06
C LEU A 249 -5.73 -11.86 -1.30
N PHE A 250 -4.79 -10.93 -1.52
CA PHE A 250 -3.92 -10.97 -2.69
C PHE A 250 -2.98 -12.18 -2.65
N SER A 251 -2.62 -12.74 -3.80
CA SER A 251 -1.97 -14.06 -3.92
C SER A 251 -0.64 -14.24 -3.16
N PHE A 252 0.02 -13.14 -2.78
CA PHE A 252 1.31 -13.14 -2.08
C PHE A 252 1.20 -12.93 -0.57
N GLY A 253 -0.01 -12.78 -0.02
CA GLY A 253 -0.22 -12.63 1.42
C GLY A 253 0.03 -11.21 1.95
N MET A 254 0.46 -11.12 3.21
CA MET A 254 0.75 -9.86 3.89
C MET A 254 2.22 -9.44 3.68
N PRO A 255 2.50 -8.18 3.28
CA PRO A 255 3.87 -7.73 3.09
C PRO A 255 4.61 -7.52 4.42
N ILE A 256 5.92 -7.75 4.42
CA ILE A 256 6.82 -7.47 5.54
C ILE A 256 7.29 -6.02 5.45
N LYS A 257 7.40 -5.32 6.59
CA LYS A 257 8.00 -3.97 6.66
C LYS A 257 9.42 -4.01 6.07
N MET A 258 9.68 -3.14 5.11
CA MET A 258 10.96 -3.11 4.40
C MET A 258 12.06 -2.39 5.19
N ASN A 259 11.79 -1.14 5.61
CA ASN A 259 12.72 -0.29 6.34
C ASN A 259 11.95 0.60 7.34
N THR A 260 12.50 0.78 8.54
CA THR A 260 12.11 1.85 9.49
C THR A 260 12.75 3.19 9.10
N LEU A 261 12.33 4.30 9.69
CA LEU A 261 12.99 5.60 9.55
C LEU A 261 14.44 5.53 10.05
N LYS A 262 14.70 4.77 11.12
CA LYS A 262 16.07 4.48 11.60
C LYS A 262 16.92 3.81 10.52
N ASP A 263 16.37 2.78 9.87
CA ASP A 263 17.05 2.10 8.77
C ASP A 263 17.31 3.07 7.61
N LYS A 264 16.32 3.88 7.22
CA LYS A 264 16.47 4.87 6.15
C LYS A 264 17.57 5.87 6.46
N ARG A 265 17.61 6.42 7.68
CA ARG A 265 18.64 7.39 8.11
C ARG A 265 20.04 6.79 8.03
N LYS A 266 20.19 5.49 8.33
CA LYS A 266 21.46 4.78 8.22
C LYS A 266 21.84 4.43 6.77
N LYS A 267 20.88 3.99 5.97
CA LYS A 267 21.13 3.41 4.64
C LYS A 267 21.14 4.43 3.50
N VAL A 268 20.49 5.59 3.68
CA VAL A 268 20.49 6.65 2.67
C VAL A 268 21.71 7.55 2.87
N ILE A 269 22.68 7.51 1.96
CA ILE A 269 23.96 8.22 2.12
C ILE A 269 23.81 9.74 2.05
N ASN A 270 22.84 10.21 1.26
CA ASN A 270 22.54 11.62 1.06
C ASN A 270 21.28 12.06 1.83
N PHE A 271 21.04 11.50 3.02
CA PHE A 271 19.84 11.74 3.82
C PHE A 271 19.66 13.23 4.15
N SER A 272 20.73 13.94 4.53
CA SER A 272 20.67 15.38 4.81
C SER A 272 20.25 16.17 3.57
N SER A 273 20.81 15.87 2.39
CA SER A 273 20.38 16.51 1.14
C SER A 273 18.92 16.23 0.80
N CYS A 274 18.41 15.04 1.12
CA CYS A 274 16.98 14.73 0.98
C CYS A 274 16.12 15.59 1.90
N LEU A 275 16.55 15.79 3.17
CA LEU A 275 15.85 16.61 4.14
C LEU A 275 15.82 18.08 3.72
N ASP A 276 16.95 18.62 3.25
CA ASP A 276 17.04 19.98 2.72
C ASP A 276 16.13 20.19 1.51
N LYS A 277 16.10 19.21 0.59
CA LYS A 277 15.23 19.23 -0.59
C LYS A 277 13.75 19.22 -0.20
N TYR A 278 13.38 18.38 0.77
CA TYR A 278 12.02 18.38 1.32
C TYR A 278 11.66 19.71 1.97
N ASN A 279 12.55 20.29 2.79
CA ASN A 279 12.28 21.54 3.49
C ASN A 279 12.10 22.71 2.51
N THR A 280 12.90 22.76 1.44
CA THR A 280 12.75 23.73 0.35
C THR A 280 11.39 23.58 -0.34
N TRP A 281 11.00 22.33 -0.64
CA TRP A 281 9.70 22.02 -1.21
C TRP A 281 8.55 22.45 -0.27
N ALA A 282 8.62 22.10 1.01
CA ALA A 282 7.60 22.41 2.00
C ALA A 282 7.36 23.92 2.11
N GLU A 283 8.43 24.72 2.18
CA GLU A 283 8.36 26.20 2.16
C GLU A 283 7.63 26.75 0.94
N SER A 284 7.80 26.14 -0.24
CA SER A 284 7.14 26.61 -1.47
C SER A 284 5.62 26.38 -1.49
N THR A 285 5.12 25.49 -0.64
CA THR A 285 3.71 25.07 -0.67
C THR A 285 2.83 25.76 0.36
N ASN A 286 3.39 26.24 1.48
CA ASN A 286 2.66 26.72 2.68
C ASN A 286 1.66 25.72 3.31
N GLU A 287 1.63 24.46 2.84
CA GLU A 287 0.70 23.42 3.30
C GLU A 287 1.39 22.37 4.17
N PHE A 288 2.71 22.22 4.02
CA PHE A 288 3.51 21.24 4.72
C PHE A 288 4.55 21.93 5.60
N SER A 289 4.75 21.39 6.80
CA SER A 289 5.76 21.89 7.73
C SER A 289 7.14 21.39 7.36
N LYS A 290 8.14 22.26 7.54
CA LYS A 290 9.54 21.86 7.59
C LYS A 290 9.77 20.87 8.73
N ILE A 291 10.78 20.04 8.56
CA ILE A 291 11.22 19.06 9.53
C ILE A 291 12.63 19.42 9.98
N GLN A 292 12.84 19.50 11.29
CA GLN A 292 14.16 19.66 11.90
C GLN A 292 14.79 18.30 12.20
N ASP A 293 16.13 18.23 12.34
CA ASP A 293 16.83 16.96 12.56
C ASP A 293 16.55 16.33 13.95
N ASP A 294 16.25 17.15 14.95
CA ASP A 294 15.77 16.70 16.27
C ASP A 294 14.40 16.02 16.16
N GLU A 295 13.47 16.58 15.38
CA GLU A 295 12.18 15.93 15.10
C GLU A 295 12.35 14.57 14.42
N ILE A 296 13.34 14.40 13.54
CA ILE A 296 13.66 13.08 12.94
C ILE A 296 14.05 12.08 14.03
N SER A 297 14.81 12.53 15.03
CA SER A 297 15.27 11.68 16.13
C SER A 297 14.10 11.28 17.04
N GLU A 298 13.16 12.19 17.33
CA GLU A 298 11.93 11.90 18.06
C GLU A 298 11.02 10.90 17.32
N ARG A 299 10.85 11.09 16.01
CA ARG A 299 10.08 10.15 15.16
C ARG A 299 10.70 8.76 15.14
N ILE A 300 12.03 8.67 15.09
CA ILE A 300 12.76 7.39 15.19
C ILE A 300 12.51 6.72 16.54
N ALA A 301 12.56 7.48 17.64
CA ALA A 301 12.30 6.92 18.97
C ALA A 301 10.87 6.33 19.05
N LYS A 302 9.87 7.11 18.62
CA LYS A 302 8.47 6.67 18.60
C LYS A 302 8.22 5.46 17.70
N GLU A 303 8.85 5.38 16.52
CA GLU A 303 8.72 4.18 15.68
C GLU A 303 9.41 2.96 16.30
N ASN A 304 10.54 3.13 17.00
CA ASN A 304 11.22 2.01 17.65
C ASN A 304 10.37 1.38 18.75
N GLU A 305 9.58 2.15 19.52
CA GLU A 305 8.68 1.63 20.55
C GLU A 305 7.72 0.55 20.02
N ILE A 306 7.25 0.70 18.76
CA ILE A 306 6.40 -0.29 18.09
C ILE A 306 7.12 -1.64 17.93
N TYR A 307 8.42 -1.57 17.69
CA TYR A 307 9.29 -2.72 17.46
C TYR A 307 10.14 -3.07 18.69
N GLU A 308 9.85 -2.53 19.87
CA GLU A 308 10.38 -3.07 21.12
C GLU A 308 9.58 -4.35 21.45
N LEU A 309 10.24 -5.37 22.01
CA LEU A 309 9.51 -6.57 22.46
C LEU A 309 8.78 -6.17 23.74
N VAL A 310 7.48 -6.47 23.81
CA VAL A 310 6.86 -6.64 25.13
C VAL A 310 7.48 -7.94 25.65
N ASP A 311 8.29 -7.82 26.70
CA ASP A 311 8.86 -8.96 27.42
C ASP A 311 7.75 -9.91 27.93
#